data_AF-A0A0G0YGI0-F1
#
_entry.id   AF-A0A0G0YGI0-F1
#
_cell.length_a   1.000
_cell.length_b   1.000
_cell.length_c   1.000
_cell.angle_alpha   90.00
_cell.angle_beta   90.00
_cell.angle_gamma   90.00
#
_symmetry.space_group_name_H-M   'P 1'
#
loop_
_entity.id
_entity.type
_entity.pdbx_description
1 polymer ?
#
loop_
_entity_poly.entity_id
_entity_poly.type
_entity_poly.pdbx_seq_one_letter_code
_entity_poly.pdbx_strand_id
1 'polypeptide(L)'
;MKTKSLATAQQIEEARGNLRATMAVIGDMIAGKFVDPQGLIKSLTNDVEEFETSFLEGPYYQPDATTIAGMNAWVSNSEAKERKLSEIADVFLTHLPTARNTPGHDARHILKDAIAAIEILMDDKIDDYRQIFLIGALTHDVGRLFEKDLLGGTDLSPESEHAKISYMVVKMILDCFELPKGIRDTILFSVSKHTKGTIASNNEVQKLAATCDMMQLFGSEGLSRFWQADIGSGNNRLVPYCDPIRRTVLALPGSKDEVTMAEHAEFFVRNSYPTPSKTAMKIIDREKVVTGLYLMLSNSSIMQQQTFYPELERDAGRPIANTEIQFKKPFSEKVWTDIKEGIDHKTHKTMIEMADRDSLDTLAMEIVASAHAGITINEIENINRRIKELKGGEIRLHKLGAAYILIEREKLDKHHASVVARALTTYPEGALAHSMAKVIREKFAF
;
A
#
# COMPACT_ATOMS: atom_id res chain seq x y z
N MET A 1 -6.59 -36.63 25.92
CA MET A 1 -6.97 -35.28 25.42
C MET A 1 -7.56 -35.44 24.03
N LYS A 2 -8.80 -34.99 23.80
CA LYS A 2 -9.44 -35.04 22.47
C LYS A 2 -8.91 -33.87 21.63
N THR A 3 -8.16 -34.17 20.58
CA THR A 3 -7.73 -33.23 19.54
C THR A 3 -8.97 -32.66 18.85
N LYS A 4 -9.25 -31.37 19.03
CA LYS A 4 -10.34 -30.69 18.31
C LYS A 4 -9.87 -30.30 16.91
N SER A 5 -10.58 -30.89 15.95
CA SER A 5 -10.83 -30.57 14.54
C SER A 5 -9.91 -29.59 13.80
N LEU A 6 -9.17 -30.17 12.85
CA LEU A 6 -8.76 -29.54 11.58
C LEU A 6 -9.99 -28.92 10.90
N ALA A 7 -9.78 -27.93 10.01
CA ALA A 7 -10.82 -27.60 9.06
C ALA A 7 -11.11 -28.86 8.23
N THR A 8 -12.35 -29.30 8.19
CA THR A 8 -12.75 -30.42 7.33
C THR A 8 -12.69 -29.96 5.87
N ALA A 9 -12.49 -30.88 4.93
CA ALA A 9 -12.63 -30.56 3.50
C ALA A 9 -13.99 -29.89 3.21
N GLN A 10 -15.02 -30.23 4.00
CA GLN A 10 -16.32 -29.59 3.99
C GLN A 10 -16.26 -28.11 4.42
N GLN A 11 -15.52 -27.74 5.46
CA GLN A 11 -15.37 -26.34 5.89
C GLN A 11 -14.61 -25.49 4.85
N ILE A 12 -13.60 -26.06 4.19
CA ILE A 12 -12.90 -25.36 3.09
C ILE A 12 -13.84 -25.17 1.90
N GLU A 13 -14.59 -26.19 1.51
CA GLU A 13 -15.55 -26.07 0.41
C GLU A 13 -16.73 -25.17 0.78
N GLU A 14 -17.14 -25.13 2.05
CA GLU A 14 -18.13 -24.19 2.58
C GLU A 14 -17.59 -22.75 2.55
N ALA A 15 -16.34 -22.51 2.97
CA ALA A 15 -15.72 -21.18 2.87
C ALA A 15 -15.59 -20.73 1.41
N ARG A 16 -15.20 -21.63 0.51
CA ARG A 16 -15.16 -21.38 -0.95
C ARG A 16 -16.56 -21.15 -1.51
N GLY A 17 -17.54 -21.93 -1.08
CA GLY A 17 -18.94 -21.81 -1.45
C GLY A 17 -19.52 -20.48 -1.00
N ASN A 18 -19.28 -20.09 0.25
CA ASN A 18 -19.67 -18.82 0.83
C ASN A 18 -18.96 -17.66 0.13
N LEU A 19 -17.66 -17.75 -0.15
CA LEU A 19 -16.98 -16.72 -0.94
C LEU A 19 -17.57 -16.62 -2.35
N ARG A 20 -17.77 -17.72 -3.07
CA ARG A 20 -18.44 -17.71 -4.38
C ARG A 20 -19.85 -17.12 -4.29
N ALA A 21 -20.60 -17.46 -3.25
CA ALA A 21 -21.95 -16.93 -3.01
C ALA A 21 -21.91 -15.44 -2.68
N THR A 22 -20.99 -14.98 -1.83
CA THR A 22 -20.75 -13.55 -1.54
C THR A 22 -20.37 -12.81 -2.81
N MET A 23 -19.46 -13.36 -3.61
CA MET A 23 -19.04 -12.79 -4.90
C MET A 23 -20.20 -12.78 -5.90
N ALA A 24 -21.08 -13.78 -5.87
CA ALA A 24 -22.28 -13.84 -6.69
C ALA A 24 -23.35 -12.86 -6.21
N VAL A 25 -23.55 -12.69 -4.90
CA VAL A 25 -24.44 -11.68 -4.31
C VAL A 25 -23.92 -10.28 -4.64
N ILE A 26 -22.63 -10.02 -4.43
CA ILE A 26 -21.97 -8.79 -4.86
C ILE A 26 -22.17 -8.61 -6.38
N GLY A 27 -21.97 -9.66 -7.18
CA GLY A 27 -22.21 -9.65 -8.62
C GLY A 27 -23.66 -9.37 -9.02
N ASP A 28 -24.64 -9.89 -8.28
CA ASP A 28 -26.07 -9.68 -8.49
C ASP A 28 -26.50 -8.28 -8.06
N MET A 29 -25.89 -7.75 -6.99
CA MET A 29 -26.04 -6.35 -6.57
C MET A 29 -25.49 -5.40 -7.64
N ILE A 30 -24.29 -5.68 -8.16
CA ILE A 30 -23.68 -4.97 -9.28
C ILE A 30 -24.58 -5.02 -10.52
N ALA A 31 -25.20 -6.17 -10.78
CA ALA A 31 -26.11 -6.36 -11.90
C ALA A 31 -27.49 -5.69 -11.71
N GLY A 32 -27.69 -4.90 -10.64
CA GLY A 32 -28.93 -4.20 -10.35
C GLY A 32 -30.09 -5.12 -9.96
N LYS A 33 -29.80 -6.37 -9.56
CA LYS A 33 -30.83 -7.33 -9.11
C LYS A 33 -31.24 -7.13 -7.65
N PHE A 34 -30.49 -6.31 -6.90
CA PHE A 34 -30.86 -5.83 -5.57
C PHE A 34 -31.40 -4.40 -5.66
N VAL A 35 -32.44 -4.13 -4.88
CA VAL A 35 -33.26 -2.90 -5.00
C VAL A 35 -32.69 -1.73 -4.19
N ASP A 36 -31.75 -1.95 -3.25
CA ASP A 36 -31.27 -0.88 -2.35
C ASP A 36 -29.79 -1.03 -1.91
N PRO A 37 -28.81 -0.60 -2.74
CA PRO A 37 -27.40 -0.55 -2.37
C PRO A 37 -27.12 0.39 -1.17
N GLN A 38 -27.88 1.48 -1.02
CA GLN A 38 -27.70 2.46 0.06
C GLN A 38 -28.12 1.89 1.42
N GLY A 39 -29.18 1.09 1.45
CA GLY A 39 -29.59 0.31 2.62
C GLY A 39 -28.50 -0.66 3.10
N LEU A 40 -27.82 -1.34 2.17
CA LEU A 40 -26.68 -2.19 2.52
C LEU A 40 -25.53 -1.38 3.13
N ILE A 41 -25.10 -0.29 2.48
CA ILE A 41 -24.00 0.55 2.98
C ILE A 41 -24.31 1.11 4.37
N LYS A 42 -25.55 1.54 4.60
CA LYS A 42 -26.00 1.99 5.92
C LYS A 42 -25.94 0.87 6.96
N SER A 43 -26.41 -0.34 6.61
CA SER A 43 -26.34 -1.50 7.49
C SER A 43 -24.90 -1.89 7.82
N LEU A 44 -24.01 -1.88 6.83
CA LEU A 44 -22.58 -2.16 7.01
C LEU A 44 -21.90 -1.12 7.87
N THR A 45 -22.25 0.15 7.71
CA THR A 45 -21.74 1.25 8.54
C THR A 45 -22.07 0.98 10.01
N ASN A 46 -23.32 0.65 10.32
CA ASN A 46 -23.73 0.35 11.69
C ASN A 46 -23.00 -0.89 12.26
N ASP A 47 -22.91 -1.98 11.51
CA ASP A 47 -22.22 -3.23 11.94
C ASP A 47 -20.73 -2.96 12.23
N VAL A 48 -20.06 -2.20 11.36
CA VAL A 48 -18.65 -1.83 11.53
C VAL A 48 -18.47 -0.90 12.73
N GLU A 49 -19.30 0.14 12.89
CA GLU A 49 -19.20 1.07 14.01
C GLU A 49 -19.46 0.40 15.36
N GLU A 50 -20.46 -0.50 15.43
CA GLU A 50 -20.75 -1.30 16.62
C GLU A 50 -19.58 -2.23 16.97
N PHE A 51 -19.08 -2.96 15.96
CA PHE A 51 -17.92 -3.83 16.11
C PHE A 51 -16.69 -3.07 16.60
N GLU A 52 -16.36 -1.94 15.96
CA GLU A 52 -15.19 -1.14 16.28
C GLU A 52 -15.29 -0.56 17.69
N THR A 53 -16.46 -0.06 18.09
CA THR A 53 -16.72 0.40 19.45
C THR A 53 -16.49 -0.73 20.46
N SER A 54 -17.09 -1.89 20.21
CA SER A 54 -16.94 -3.06 21.08
C SER A 54 -15.50 -3.55 21.16
N PHE A 55 -14.75 -3.50 20.06
CA PHE A 55 -13.35 -3.90 20.02
C PHE A 55 -12.46 -2.93 20.80
N LEU A 56 -12.65 -1.62 20.60
CA LEU A 56 -11.90 -0.55 21.28
C LEU A 56 -12.08 -0.58 22.80
N GLU A 57 -13.28 -0.93 23.27
CA GLU A 57 -13.59 -1.11 24.70
C GLU A 57 -13.18 -2.49 25.24
N GLY A 58 -12.87 -3.43 24.34
CA GLY A 58 -12.61 -4.82 24.65
C GLY A 58 -11.15 -5.13 25.00
N PRO A 59 -10.89 -6.35 25.52
CA PRO A 59 -9.55 -6.76 25.96
C PRO A 59 -8.58 -7.02 24.81
N TYR A 60 -9.00 -6.92 23.55
CA TYR A 60 -8.15 -7.25 22.39
C TYR A 60 -7.55 -6.02 21.70
N TYR A 61 -8.06 -4.81 21.97
CA TYR A 61 -7.48 -3.59 21.43
C TYR A 61 -6.13 -3.28 22.08
N GLN A 62 -6.08 -3.33 23.41
CA GLN A 62 -4.86 -3.21 24.22
C GLN A 62 -4.74 -4.45 25.12
N PRO A 63 -4.31 -5.60 24.57
CA PRO A 63 -4.37 -6.86 25.27
C PRO A 63 -3.40 -6.93 26.44
N ASP A 64 -3.92 -7.37 27.58
CA ASP A 64 -3.12 -7.66 28.77
C ASP A 64 -2.30 -8.94 28.60
N ALA A 65 -1.40 -9.21 29.55
CA ALA A 65 -0.54 -10.39 29.50
C ALA A 65 -1.31 -11.71 29.41
N THR A 66 -2.49 -11.80 30.03
CA THR A 66 -3.36 -12.99 30.00
C THR A 66 -3.95 -13.19 28.60
N THR A 67 -4.46 -12.12 28.00
CA THR A 67 -5.03 -12.12 26.65
C THR A 67 -3.97 -12.44 25.62
N ILE A 68 -2.78 -11.82 25.74
CA ILE A 68 -1.61 -12.14 24.90
C ILE A 68 -1.23 -13.61 25.05
N ALA A 69 -1.15 -14.13 26.28
CA ALA A 69 -0.82 -15.54 26.50
C ALA A 69 -1.85 -16.49 25.86
N GLY A 70 -3.14 -16.15 25.91
CA GLY A 70 -4.20 -16.91 25.24
C GLY A 70 -4.08 -16.90 23.71
N MET A 71 -3.82 -15.73 23.11
CA MET A 71 -3.60 -15.61 21.67
C MET A 71 -2.31 -16.31 21.23
N ASN A 72 -1.22 -16.15 21.99
CA ASN A 72 0.05 -16.84 21.75
C ASN A 72 -0.11 -18.34 21.87
N ALA A 73 -0.82 -18.85 22.89
CA ALA A 73 -1.06 -20.28 23.04
C ALA A 73 -1.80 -20.88 21.83
N TRP A 74 -2.74 -20.12 21.24
CA TRP A 74 -3.39 -20.53 20.00
C TRP A 74 -2.43 -20.48 18.80
N VAL A 75 -1.62 -19.43 18.69
CA VAL A 75 -0.66 -19.26 17.60
C VAL A 75 0.53 -20.23 17.69
N SER A 76 0.90 -20.69 18.87
CA SER A 76 1.99 -21.65 19.06
C SER A 76 1.55 -23.12 18.91
N ASN A 77 0.26 -23.40 18.74
CA ASN A 77 -0.26 -24.77 18.57
C ASN A 77 -0.29 -25.17 17.08
N SER A 78 0.56 -26.13 16.69
CA SER A 78 1.48 -26.00 15.56
C SER A 78 1.15 -26.76 14.26
N GLU A 79 -0.12 -26.98 13.90
CA GLU A 79 -0.40 -27.58 12.57
C GLU A 79 -1.78 -27.17 12.04
N ALA A 80 -2.81 -27.30 12.87
CA ALA A 80 -4.17 -26.88 12.51
C ALA A 80 -4.29 -25.35 12.32
N LYS A 81 -3.50 -24.55 13.05
CA LYS A 81 -3.55 -23.08 13.00
C LYS A 81 -2.83 -22.52 11.78
N GLU A 82 -1.61 -22.98 11.50
CA GLU A 82 -0.86 -22.56 10.30
C GLU A 82 -1.58 -22.98 9.02
N ARG A 83 -2.17 -24.18 9.03
CA ARG A 83 -2.99 -24.65 7.92
C ARG A 83 -4.29 -23.86 7.78
N LYS A 84 -5.02 -23.56 8.87
CA LYS A 84 -6.25 -22.73 8.80
C LYS A 84 -5.96 -21.31 8.29
N LEU A 85 -4.90 -20.66 8.78
CA LEU A 85 -4.52 -19.34 8.27
C LEU A 85 -4.10 -19.41 6.80
N SER A 86 -3.34 -20.45 6.43
CA SER A 86 -2.99 -20.71 5.03
C SER A 86 -4.20 -20.96 4.14
N GLU A 87 -5.21 -21.69 4.63
CA GLU A 87 -6.47 -21.95 3.93
C GLU A 87 -7.29 -20.68 3.77
N ILE A 88 -7.34 -19.82 4.79
CA ILE A 88 -7.94 -18.48 4.69
C ILE A 88 -7.23 -17.69 3.58
N ALA A 89 -5.90 -17.62 3.61
CA ALA A 89 -5.12 -16.93 2.60
C ALA A 89 -5.31 -17.54 1.20
N ASP A 90 -5.37 -18.86 1.06
CA ASP A 90 -5.66 -19.56 -0.19
C ASP A 90 -7.03 -19.19 -0.74
N VAL A 91 -8.06 -19.15 0.11
CA VAL A 91 -9.42 -18.75 -0.26
C VAL A 91 -9.41 -17.33 -0.84
N PHE A 92 -8.74 -16.38 -0.19
CA PHE A 92 -8.61 -15.02 -0.73
C PHE A 92 -7.81 -15.01 -2.03
N LEU A 93 -6.60 -15.57 -2.03
CA LEU A 93 -5.66 -15.44 -3.14
C LEU A 93 -6.16 -16.17 -4.40
N THR A 94 -6.79 -17.33 -4.26
CA THR A 94 -7.37 -18.10 -5.37
C THR A 94 -8.55 -17.35 -6.00
N HIS A 95 -9.30 -16.59 -5.21
CA HIS A 95 -10.50 -15.89 -5.66
C HIS A 95 -10.33 -14.37 -5.82
N LEU A 96 -9.12 -13.83 -5.61
CA LEU A 96 -8.75 -12.48 -6.00
C LEU A 96 -9.01 -12.34 -7.51
N PRO A 97 -10.00 -11.55 -7.95
CA PRO A 97 -10.20 -11.31 -9.37
C PRO A 97 -8.91 -10.71 -9.95
N THR A 98 -8.42 -11.32 -11.03
CA THR A 98 -7.21 -10.87 -11.73
C THR A 98 -7.40 -9.56 -12.48
N ALA A 99 -8.65 -9.09 -12.61
CA ALA A 99 -8.99 -7.90 -13.37
C ALA A 99 -10.15 -7.15 -12.70
N ARG A 100 -9.82 -6.01 -12.09
CA ARG A 100 -10.68 -4.82 -11.94
C ARG A 100 -9.79 -3.63 -11.58
N ASN A 101 -9.69 -2.67 -12.50
CA ASN A 101 -8.73 -1.58 -12.45
C ASN A 101 -9.31 -0.41 -11.64
N THR A 102 -9.14 -0.46 -10.33
CA THR A 102 -9.05 0.78 -9.55
C THR A 102 -7.56 1.14 -9.52
N PRO A 103 -7.13 2.24 -10.19
CA PRO A 103 -5.73 2.65 -10.17
C PRO A 103 -5.22 2.75 -8.73
N GLY A 104 -4.10 2.10 -8.46
CA GLY A 104 -3.44 2.02 -7.16
C GLY A 104 -3.98 0.96 -6.19
N HIS A 105 -4.99 0.16 -6.54
CA HIS A 105 -5.64 -0.79 -5.62
C HIS A 105 -6.06 -2.11 -6.32
N ASP A 106 -5.23 -2.61 -7.23
CA ASP A 106 -5.47 -3.88 -7.92
C ASP A 106 -4.92 -5.09 -7.14
N ALA A 107 -5.01 -6.29 -7.73
CA ALA A 107 -4.44 -7.49 -7.14
C ALA A 107 -2.91 -7.39 -6.95
N ARG A 108 -2.18 -6.63 -7.78
CA ARG A 108 -0.73 -6.42 -7.61
C ARG A 108 -0.44 -5.65 -6.33
N HIS A 109 -1.20 -4.59 -6.03
CA HIS A 109 -1.10 -3.84 -4.78
C HIS A 109 -1.24 -4.78 -3.56
N ILE A 110 -2.34 -5.53 -3.49
CA ILE A 110 -2.61 -6.49 -2.41
C ILE A 110 -1.47 -7.51 -2.25
N LEU A 111 -0.94 -8.04 -3.35
CA LEU A 111 0.15 -9.02 -3.30
C LEU A 111 1.47 -8.40 -2.85
N LYS A 112 1.76 -7.13 -3.18
CA LYS A 112 2.96 -6.45 -2.67
C LYS A 112 2.88 -6.17 -1.18
N ASP A 113 1.70 -5.83 -0.66
CA ASP A 113 1.50 -5.70 0.79
C ASP A 113 1.71 -7.04 1.50
N ALA A 114 1.27 -8.13 0.89
CA ALA A 114 1.55 -9.47 1.38
C ALA A 114 3.07 -9.80 1.36
N ILE A 115 3.82 -9.37 0.34
CA ILE A 115 5.28 -9.56 0.29
C ILE A 115 5.97 -8.74 1.39
N ALA A 116 5.58 -7.48 1.58
CA ALA A 116 6.09 -6.64 2.67
C ALA A 116 5.80 -7.26 4.05
N ALA A 117 4.60 -7.81 4.24
CA ALA A 117 4.24 -8.51 5.46
C ALA A 117 5.11 -9.76 5.72
N ILE A 118 5.40 -10.54 4.67
CA ILE A 118 6.31 -11.70 4.77
C ILE A 118 7.73 -11.24 5.14
N GLU A 119 8.24 -10.16 4.53
CA GLU A 119 9.57 -9.63 4.84
C GLU A 119 9.67 -9.18 6.30
N ILE A 120 8.69 -8.41 6.78
CA ILE A 120 8.62 -7.96 8.19
C ILE A 120 8.57 -9.15 9.14
N LEU A 121 7.70 -10.14 8.88
CA LEU A 121 7.57 -11.34 9.68
C LEU A 121 8.92 -12.07 9.84
N MET A 122 9.63 -12.25 8.73
CA MET A 122 10.92 -12.96 8.67
C MET A 122 12.02 -12.20 9.39
N ASP A 123 12.21 -10.93 9.04
CA ASP A 123 13.39 -10.18 9.45
C ASP A 123 13.26 -9.64 10.88
N ASP A 124 12.04 -9.33 11.33
CA ASP A 124 11.76 -9.00 12.74
C ASP A 124 11.51 -10.25 13.60
N LYS A 125 11.53 -11.45 13.00
CA LYS A 125 11.35 -12.76 13.68
C LYS A 125 10.10 -12.81 14.54
N ILE A 126 8.97 -12.35 13.99
CA ILE A 126 7.70 -12.35 14.70
C ILE A 126 7.19 -13.80 14.79
N ASP A 127 7.19 -14.38 15.99
CA ASP A 127 6.82 -15.78 16.27
C ASP A 127 5.59 -15.93 17.18
N ASP A 128 4.92 -14.81 17.48
CA ASP A 128 3.81 -14.72 18.42
C ASP A 128 2.49 -14.34 17.72
N TYR A 129 1.45 -14.03 18.50
CA TYR A 129 0.12 -13.74 17.95
C TYR A 129 0.10 -12.67 16.86
N ARG A 130 1.11 -11.78 16.84
CA ARG A 130 1.18 -10.68 15.88
C ARG A 130 1.22 -11.17 14.45
N GLN A 131 1.71 -12.38 14.17
CA GLN A 131 1.74 -12.99 12.83
C GLN A 131 0.40 -12.94 12.06
N ILE A 132 -0.73 -12.84 12.76
CA ILE A 132 -2.04 -12.72 12.12
C ILE A 132 -2.18 -11.43 11.28
N PHE A 133 -1.27 -10.45 11.45
CA PHE A 133 -1.20 -9.24 10.63
C PHE A 133 -1.03 -9.56 9.13
N LEU A 134 -0.46 -10.72 8.78
CA LEU A 134 -0.34 -11.17 7.39
C LEU A 134 -1.71 -11.25 6.70
N ILE A 135 -2.73 -11.72 7.42
CA ILE A 135 -4.11 -11.75 6.90
C ILE A 135 -4.63 -10.33 6.74
N GLY A 136 -4.43 -9.47 7.74
CA GLY A 136 -4.81 -8.05 7.67
C GLY A 136 -4.21 -7.35 6.44
N ALA A 137 -2.89 -7.49 6.24
CA ALA A 137 -2.19 -6.93 5.08
C ALA A 137 -2.74 -7.48 3.76
N LEU A 138 -3.01 -8.79 3.68
CA LEU A 138 -3.58 -9.43 2.48
C LEU A 138 -5.01 -8.97 2.17
N THR A 139 -5.82 -8.65 3.19
CA THR A 139 -7.28 -8.52 3.00
C THR A 139 -7.84 -7.12 3.16
N HIS A 140 -7.05 -6.15 3.65
CA HIS A 140 -7.55 -4.81 3.97
C HIS A 140 -8.20 -4.09 2.79
N ASP A 141 -7.69 -4.31 1.58
CA ASP A 141 -8.14 -3.66 0.35
C ASP A 141 -9.01 -4.54 -0.56
N VAL A 142 -9.40 -5.74 -0.13
CA VAL A 142 -10.24 -6.65 -0.95
C VAL A 142 -11.57 -5.99 -1.36
N GLY A 143 -12.12 -5.10 -0.53
CA GLY A 143 -13.32 -4.32 -0.83
C GLY A 143 -13.16 -3.38 -2.03
N ARG A 144 -11.95 -2.89 -2.33
CA ARG A 144 -11.67 -2.03 -3.50
C ARG A 144 -11.97 -2.71 -4.83
N LEU A 145 -11.91 -4.05 -4.85
CA LEU A 145 -12.20 -4.86 -6.04
C LEU A 145 -13.69 -4.89 -6.39
N PHE A 146 -14.55 -4.49 -5.45
CA PHE A 146 -16.01 -4.52 -5.60
C PHE A 146 -16.65 -3.13 -5.51
N GLU A 147 -15.97 -2.17 -4.88
CA GLU A 147 -16.50 -0.85 -4.55
C GLU A 147 -17.07 -0.10 -5.76
N LYS A 148 -16.29 0.03 -6.84
CA LYS A 148 -16.70 0.78 -8.05
C LYS A 148 -18.00 0.25 -8.65
N ASP A 149 -18.13 -1.08 -8.66
CA ASP A 149 -19.27 -1.76 -9.25
C ASP A 149 -20.49 -1.74 -8.31
N LEU A 150 -20.27 -1.84 -6.99
CA LEU A 150 -21.33 -1.77 -5.98
C LEU A 150 -21.94 -0.37 -5.87
N LEU A 151 -21.13 0.67 -6.06
CA LEU A 151 -21.53 2.07 -5.87
C LEU A 151 -21.91 2.80 -7.17
N GLY A 152 -21.99 2.08 -8.30
CA GLY A 152 -22.55 2.62 -9.53
C GLY A 152 -21.66 3.60 -10.31
N GLY A 153 -20.34 3.59 -10.06
CA GLY A 153 -19.36 4.21 -10.95
C GLY A 153 -19.50 5.72 -11.18
N THR A 154 -19.29 6.54 -10.16
CA THR A 154 -18.81 7.91 -10.31
C THR A 154 -17.83 8.20 -9.17
N ASP A 155 -16.65 8.72 -9.51
CA ASP A 155 -15.53 9.13 -8.65
C ASP A 155 -15.61 8.79 -7.16
N LEU A 156 -14.73 7.87 -6.76
CA LEU A 156 -14.27 7.57 -5.40
C LEU A 156 -15.17 8.17 -4.32
N SER A 157 -16.19 7.40 -3.93
CA SER A 157 -16.89 7.64 -2.67
C SER A 157 -15.87 7.72 -1.53
N PRO A 158 -16.20 8.38 -0.41
CA PRO A 158 -15.26 8.65 0.69
C PRO A 158 -14.42 7.42 1.04
N GLU A 159 -13.14 7.66 1.38
CA GLU A 159 -12.10 6.68 1.75
C GLU A 159 -12.53 5.60 2.80
N SER A 160 -13.74 5.65 3.35
CA SER A 160 -14.28 4.73 4.33
C SER A 160 -15.09 3.55 3.78
N GLU A 161 -15.60 3.60 2.54
CA GLU A 161 -16.55 2.58 2.08
C GLU A 161 -15.88 1.25 1.73
N HIS A 162 -14.70 1.27 1.08
CA HIS A 162 -13.98 0.04 0.78
C HIS A 162 -13.55 -0.72 2.04
N ALA A 163 -13.16 -0.03 3.11
CA ALA A 163 -12.81 -0.68 4.38
C ALA A 163 -14.00 -1.44 4.99
N LYS A 164 -15.22 -0.92 4.87
CA LYS A 164 -16.45 -1.59 5.31
C LYS A 164 -16.78 -2.79 4.43
N ILE A 165 -16.61 -2.68 3.12
CA ILE A 165 -16.81 -3.79 2.19
C ILE A 165 -15.77 -4.89 2.45
N SER A 166 -14.50 -4.53 2.64
CA SER A 166 -13.43 -5.45 3.04
C SER A 166 -13.79 -6.15 4.34
N TYR A 167 -14.24 -5.40 5.36
CA TYR A 167 -14.69 -5.98 6.63
C TYR A 167 -15.78 -7.03 6.42
N MET A 168 -16.81 -6.72 5.63
CA MET A 168 -17.91 -7.65 5.33
C MET A 168 -17.40 -8.94 4.68
N VAL A 169 -16.63 -8.81 3.59
CA VAL A 169 -16.11 -9.96 2.84
C VAL A 169 -15.23 -10.82 3.74
N VAL A 170 -14.37 -10.19 4.53
CA VAL A 170 -13.46 -10.89 5.44
C VAL A 170 -14.23 -11.58 6.56
N LYS A 171 -15.20 -10.90 7.19
CA LYS A 171 -16.04 -11.48 8.24
C LYS A 171 -16.76 -12.74 7.78
N MET A 172 -17.38 -12.71 6.59
CA MET A 172 -18.06 -13.87 6.03
C MET A 172 -17.13 -15.08 5.83
N ILE A 173 -15.90 -14.84 5.38
CA ILE A 173 -14.90 -15.91 5.24
C ILE A 173 -14.49 -16.41 6.62
N LEU A 174 -14.11 -15.51 7.53
CA LEU A 174 -13.61 -15.89 8.85
C LEU A 174 -14.66 -16.64 9.69
N ASP A 175 -15.96 -16.35 9.54
CA ASP A 175 -17.04 -17.05 10.24
C ASP A 175 -17.18 -18.52 9.81
N CYS A 176 -16.62 -18.90 8.65
CA CYS A 176 -16.53 -20.31 8.23
C CYS A 176 -15.43 -21.09 8.99
N PHE A 177 -14.54 -20.37 9.67
CA PHE A 177 -13.44 -20.94 10.43
C PHE A 177 -13.71 -20.79 11.92
N GLU A 178 -13.57 -21.88 12.68
CA GLU A 178 -13.65 -21.86 14.14
C GLU A 178 -12.41 -21.17 14.76
N LEU A 179 -12.31 -19.85 14.62
CA LEU A 179 -11.23 -19.03 15.18
C LEU A 179 -11.57 -18.56 16.59
N PRO A 180 -10.59 -18.44 17.50
CA PRO A 180 -10.81 -17.74 18.76
C PRO A 180 -11.25 -16.30 18.51
N LYS A 181 -12.19 -15.82 19.32
CA LYS A 181 -12.74 -14.46 19.21
C LYS A 181 -11.66 -13.39 19.08
N GLY A 182 -10.65 -13.41 19.94
CA GLY A 182 -9.54 -12.44 19.90
C GLY A 182 -8.79 -12.43 18.56
N ILE A 183 -8.51 -13.59 17.98
CA ILE A 183 -7.81 -13.69 16.69
C ILE A 183 -8.66 -13.13 15.57
N ARG A 184 -9.93 -13.58 15.47
CA ARG A 184 -10.87 -13.12 14.45
C ARG A 184 -11.08 -11.61 14.53
N ASP A 185 -11.40 -11.12 15.72
CA ASP A 185 -11.75 -9.72 15.92
C ASP A 185 -10.51 -8.82 15.68
N THR A 186 -9.29 -9.24 16.07
CA THR A 186 -8.07 -8.47 15.75
C THR A 186 -7.80 -8.41 14.24
N ILE A 187 -8.05 -9.48 13.48
CA ILE A 187 -7.96 -9.45 12.01
C ILE A 187 -8.99 -8.48 11.44
N LEU A 188 -10.26 -8.59 11.86
CA LEU A 188 -11.34 -7.72 11.36
C LEU A 188 -11.10 -6.24 11.68
N PHE A 189 -10.58 -5.94 12.87
CA PHE A 189 -10.20 -4.57 13.25
C PHE A 189 -9.04 -4.03 12.40
N SER A 190 -8.06 -4.88 12.08
CA SER A 190 -6.96 -4.48 11.18
C SER A 190 -7.48 -4.10 9.78
N VAL A 191 -8.51 -4.79 9.30
CA VAL A 191 -9.16 -4.52 8.01
C VAL A 191 -10.02 -3.26 8.07
N SER A 192 -10.85 -3.07 9.10
CA SER A 192 -11.76 -1.92 9.15
C SER A 192 -11.04 -0.59 9.43
N LYS A 193 -9.92 -0.62 10.16
CA LYS A 193 -9.16 0.57 10.56
C LYS A 193 -7.87 0.82 9.77
N HIS A 194 -7.60 0.10 8.68
CA HIS A 194 -6.35 0.30 7.93
C HIS A 194 -6.17 1.75 7.42
N THR A 195 -7.27 2.40 7.01
CA THR A 195 -7.28 3.78 6.49
C THR A 195 -6.92 4.85 7.53
N LYS A 196 -6.94 4.51 8.83
CA LYS A 196 -6.56 5.42 9.91
C LYS A 196 -5.04 5.45 10.18
N GLY A 197 -4.25 4.67 9.43
CA GLY A 197 -2.79 4.62 9.57
C GLY A 197 -2.33 4.02 10.90
N THR A 198 -1.10 4.35 11.31
CA THR A 198 -0.42 3.77 12.49
C THR A 198 -0.39 4.73 13.68
N ILE A 199 -1.57 5.11 14.18
CA ILE A 199 -1.69 5.98 15.36
C ILE A 199 -1.15 5.24 16.60
N ALA A 200 -0.50 5.97 17.52
CA ALA A 200 0.17 5.39 18.69
C ALA A 200 -0.74 4.49 19.56
N SER A 201 -2.03 4.84 19.67
CA SER A 201 -3.03 4.08 20.45
C SER A 201 -3.48 2.79 19.78
N ASN A 202 -3.17 2.56 18.50
CA ASN A 202 -3.67 1.40 17.78
C ASN A 202 -3.05 0.09 18.30
N ASN A 203 -3.76 -1.00 18.09
CA ASN A 203 -3.25 -2.35 18.34
C ASN A 203 -2.05 -2.65 17.42
N GLU A 204 -1.04 -3.37 17.93
CA GLU A 204 0.20 -3.68 17.20
C GLU A 204 -0.03 -4.45 15.88
N VAL A 205 -1.02 -5.34 15.83
CA VAL A 205 -1.36 -6.07 14.60
C VAL A 205 -1.90 -5.13 13.52
N GLN A 206 -2.80 -4.22 13.90
CA GLN A 206 -3.31 -3.20 12.98
C GLN A 206 -2.18 -2.29 12.49
N LYS A 207 -1.25 -1.90 13.38
CA LYS A 207 -0.11 -1.06 12.99
C LYS A 207 0.79 -1.77 11.98
N LEU A 208 1.07 -3.06 12.16
CA LEU A 208 1.87 -3.85 11.23
C LEU A 208 1.19 -3.98 9.86
N ALA A 209 -0.12 -4.26 9.83
CA ALA A 209 -0.88 -4.34 8.57
C ALA A 209 -0.92 -2.98 7.84
N ALA A 210 -1.27 -1.90 8.55
CA ALA A 210 -1.29 -0.56 7.97
C ALA A 210 0.11 -0.08 7.53
N THR A 211 1.17 -0.53 8.21
CA THR A 211 2.54 -0.25 7.79
C THR A 211 2.84 -0.85 6.41
N CYS A 212 2.34 -2.05 6.11
CA CYS A 212 2.57 -2.70 4.81
C CYS A 212 1.97 -1.87 3.67
N ASP A 213 0.72 -1.45 3.82
CA ASP A 213 0.03 -0.57 2.85
C ASP A 213 0.77 0.78 2.70
N MET A 214 1.19 1.39 3.81
CA MET A 214 1.95 2.64 3.80
C MET A 214 3.28 2.55 3.05
N MET A 215 3.93 1.38 2.98
CA MET A 215 5.20 1.25 2.24
C MET A 215 5.04 1.50 0.74
N GLN A 216 3.86 1.20 0.18
CA GLN A 216 3.57 1.42 -1.24
C GLN A 216 3.34 2.88 -1.60
N LEU A 217 3.31 3.78 -0.60
CA LEU A 217 3.20 5.23 -0.82
C LEU A 217 4.55 5.86 -1.15
N PHE A 218 5.64 5.10 -1.06
CA PHE A 218 7.01 5.56 -1.28
C PHE A 218 7.67 4.81 -2.43
N GLY A 219 8.78 5.37 -2.89
CA GLY A 219 9.69 4.73 -3.80
C GLY A 219 9.11 4.56 -5.20
N SER A 220 9.64 3.58 -5.94
CA SER A 220 9.25 3.37 -7.34
C SER A 220 7.76 3.04 -7.49
N GLU A 221 7.14 2.36 -6.52
CA GLU A 221 5.71 2.08 -6.56
C GLU A 221 4.86 3.31 -6.28
N GLY A 222 5.14 4.03 -5.19
CA GLY A 222 4.41 5.26 -4.87
C GLY A 222 4.49 6.27 -6.00
N LEU A 223 5.67 6.43 -6.61
CA LEU A 223 5.87 7.28 -7.78
C LEU A 223 5.06 6.82 -8.99
N SER A 224 4.99 5.51 -9.25
CA SER A 224 4.18 4.98 -10.36
C SER A 224 2.68 5.21 -10.12
N ARG A 225 2.21 5.09 -8.87
CA ARG A 225 0.82 5.38 -8.48
C ARG A 225 0.50 6.86 -8.60
N PHE A 226 1.43 7.76 -8.26
CA PHE A 226 1.24 9.20 -8.47
C PHE A 226 1.01 9.52 -9.95
N TRP A 227 1.86 8.97 -10.84
CA TRP A 227 1.69 9.15 -12.28
C TRP A 227 0.32 8.67 -12.76
N GLN A 228 -0.22 7.59 -12.20
CA GLN A 228 -1.56 7.11 -12.54
C GLN A 228 -2.71 7.95 -12.00
N ALA A 229 -2.66 8.32 -10.72
CA ALA A 229 -3.70 9.15 -10.10
C ALA A 229 -3.84 10.50 -10.83
N ASP A 230 -2.71 11.06 -11.25
CA ASP A 230 -2.61 12.24 -12.09
C ASP A 230 -3.32 12.10 -13.45
N ILE A 231 -3.30 10.90 -14.04
CA ILE A 231 -3.96 10.62 -15.33
C ILE A 231 -5.45 10.31 -15.13
N GLY A 232 -5.79 9.46 -14.16
CA GLY A 232 -7.16 8.96 -13.94
C GLY A 232 -8.12 10.01 -13.36
N SER A 233 -7.63 10.95 -12.55
CA SER A 233 -8.45 12.01 -11.97
C SER A 233 -8.76 13.17 -12.93
N GLY A 234 -8.19 13.16 -14.14
CA GLY A 234 -8.29 14.29 -15.08
C GLY A 234 -7.66 15.58 -14.57
N ASN A 235 -7.07 15.59 -13.37
CA ASN A 235 -6.41 16.72 -12.74
C ASN A 235 -5.01 16.93 -13.33
N ASN A 236 -4.97 17.32 -14.61
CA ASN A 236 -4.03 18.25 -15.26
C ASN A 236 -2.55 18.28 -14.87
N ARG A 237 -1.95 17.21 -14.36
CA ARG A 237 -0.53 17.24 -14.05
C ARG A 237 -0.01 15.85 -14.29
N LEU A 238 0.60 15.53 -15.44
CA LEU A 238 1.67 14.55 -15.36
C LEU A 238 2.69 15.24 -14.44
N VAL A 239 2.68 14.98 -13.12
CA VAL A 239 3.59 15.74 -12.26
C VAL A 239 4.97 15.16 -12.51
N PRO A 240 5.79 15.96 -13.20
CA PRO A 240 6.91 16.50 -12.48
C PRO A 240 6.82 18.02 -12.61
N TYR A 241 6.81 18.70 -11.46
CA TYR A 241 6.51 20.12 -11.37
C TYR A 241 7.17 20.96 -12.47
N CYS A 242 6.35 21.55 -13.34
CA CYS A 242 6.64 22.74 -14.16
C CYS A 242 5.34 23.18 -14.85
N ASP A 243 4.40 23.78 -14.12
CA ASP A 243 3.28 24.51 -14.73
C ASP A 243 3.75 25.95 -15.07
N PRO A 244 3.76 26.38 -16.34
CA PRO A 244 4.15 27.74 -16.73
C PRO A 244 3.12 28.82 -16.36
N ILE A 245 1.83 28.48 -16.17
CA ILE A 245 0.82 29.42 -15.65
C ILE A 245 1.11 29.74 -14.18
N ARG A 246 1.71 28.79 -13.44
CA ARG A 246 2.30 29.02 -12.11
C ARG A 246 3.63 29.79 -12.14
N ARG A 247 4.20 30.13 -13.32
CA ARG A 247 5.41 30.99 -13.45
C ARG A 247 5.12 32.48 -13.63
N THR A 248 3.92 32.89 -14.07
CA THR A 248 3.64 34.30 -14.41
C THR A 248 3.07 35.15 -13.28
N VAL A 249 2.65 34.52 -12.19
CA VAL A 249 2.38 35.20 -10.92
C VAL A 249 3.03 34.33 -9.86
N LEU A 250 4.16 34.77 -9.31
CA LEU A 250 4.73 34.15 -8.12
C LEU A 250 3.61 34.10 -7.08
N ALA A 251 3.19 32.90 -6.70
CA ALA A 251 2.35 32.74 -5.53
C ALA A 251 3.14 33.31 -4.35
N LEU A 252 2.50 34.21 -3.61
CA LEU A 252 3.11 34.76 -2.42
C LEU A 252 3.25 33.62 -1.39
N PRO A 253 4.38 33.56 -0.65
CA PRO A 253 4.54 32.62 0.45
C PRO A 253 3.30 32.62 1.37
N GLY A 254 2.70 31.44 1.59
CA GLY A 254 1.46 31.29 2.38
C GLY A 254 0.15 31.24 1.59
N SER A 255 0.19 31.13 0.26
CA SER A 255 -1.02 30.89 -0.54
C SER A 255 -1.50 29.43 -0.43
N LYS A 256 -2.83 29.23 -0.48
CA LYS A 256 -3.45 27.90 -0.31
C LYS A 256 -3.09 26.88 -1.41
N ASP A 257 -2.78 27.33 -2.64
CA ASP A 257 -2.66 26.43 -3.81
C ASP A 257 -1.24 25.92 -4.09
N GLU A 258 -0.24 26.50 -3.43
CA GLU A 258 1.20 26.20 -3.50
C GLU A 258 1.61 25.18 -2.42
N VAL A 259 1.03 25.38 -1.24
CA VAL A 259 1.09 24.58 -0.02
C VAL A 259 0.62 23.14 -0.29
N THR A 260 -0.57 22.91 -0.84
CA THR A 260 -1.23 21.61 -0.75
C THR A 260 -0.49 20.41 -1.38
N MET A 261 0.03 20.48 -2.62
CA MET A 261 0.59 19.27 -3.27
C MET A 261 2.08 19.01 -2.97
N ALA A 262 2.87 20.08 -2.78
CA ALA A 262 4.28 19.94 -2.40
C ALA A 262 4.34 19.49 -0.94
N GLU A 263 3.48 20.07 -0.10
CA GLU A 263 3.29 19.58 1.25
C GLU A 263 2.72 18.19 1.27
N HIS A 264 1.87 17.73 0.34
CA HIS A 264 1.44 16.32 0.34
C HIS A 264 2.60 15.35 0.08
N ALA A 265 3.36 15.53 -1.00
CA ALA A 265 4.51 14.66 -1.30
C ALA A 265 5.57 14.74 -0.19
N GLU A 266 5.88 15.95 0.29
CA GLU A 266 6.78 16.20 1.41
C GLU A 266 6.22 15.62 2.73
N PHE A 267 4.92 15.75 3.00
CA PHE A 267 4.22 15.22 4.17
C PHE A 267 4.26 13.71 4.17
N PHE A 268 3.95 13.05 3.04
CA PHE A 268 4.06 11.59 2.97
C PHE A 268 5.49 11.18 3.27
N VAL A 269 6.45 11.80 2.58
CA VAL A 269 7.88 11.47 2.67
C VAL A 269 8.47 11.75 4.07
N ARG A 270 7.99 12.77 4.79
CA ARG A 270 8.51 13.17 6.12
C ARG A 270 7.68 12.63 7.29
N ASN A 271 6.38 12.45 7.13
CA ASN A 271 5.43 12.06 8.18
C ASN A 271 4.94 10.61 8.04
N SER A 272 5.86 9.68 7.79
CA SER A 272 5.58 8.29 8.16
C SER A 272 5.49 8.24 9.69
N TYR A 273 4.30 7.92 10.20
CA TYR A 273 4.11 7.56 11.60
C TYR A 273 5.15 6.49 12.00
N PRO A 274 5.68 6.53 13.23
CA PRO A 274 6.66 5.54 13.67
C PRO A 274 6.08 4.14 13.50
N THR A 275 6.72 3.34 12.65
CA THR A 275 6.32 1.94 12.46
C THR A 275 6.72 1.10 13.67
N PRO A 276 5.91 0.10 14.07
CA PRO A 276 6.27 -0.84 15.13
C PRO A 276 7.43 -1.78 14.75
N SER A 277 7.85 -1.79 13.48
CA SER A 277 8.84 -2.73 12.94
C SER A 277 10.15 -2.04 12.53
N LYS A 278 11.29 -2.64 12.91
CA LYS A 278 12.61 -2.13 12.51
C LYS A 278 12.87 -2.41 11.04
N THR A 279 12.50 -3.59 10.57
CA THR A 279 12.55 -3.95 9.15
C THR A 279 11.69 -2.99 8.33
N ALA A 280 10.48 -2.70 8.81
CA ALA A 280 9.63 -1.76 8.11
C ALA A 280 10.21 -0.36 8.01
N MET A 281 10.84 0.14 9.09
CA MET A 281 11.48 1.45 9.04
C MET A 281 12.63 1.47 8.04
N LYS A 282 13.41 0.38 7.93
CA LYS A 282 14.48 0.28 6.93
C LYS A 282 13.95 0.29 5.50
N ILE A 283 12.84 -0.41 5.24
CA ILE A 283 12.20 -0.42 3.92
C ILE A 283 11.67 0.99 3.60
N ILE A 284 10.91 1.60 4.51
CA ILE A 284 10.39 2.97 4.36
C ILE A 284 11.54 3.97 4.11
N ASP A 285 12.62 3.89 4.88
CA ASP A 285 13.79 4.76 4.70
C ASP A 285 14.44 4.56 3.32
N ARG A 286 14.60 3.31 2.86
CA ARG A 286 15.07 3.01 1.50
C ARG A 286 14.18 3.63 0.43
N GLU A 287 12.86 3.44 0.52
CA GLU A 287 11.91 3.97 -0.47
C GLU A 287 11.81 5.51 -0.42
N LYS A 288 12.04 6.12 0.75
CA LYS A 288 12.18 7.58 0.89
C LYS A 288 13.42 8.11 0.17
N VAL A 289 14.55 7.40 0.22
CA VAL A 289 15.74 7.75 -0.57
C VAL A 289 15.40 7.73 -2.06
N VAL A 290 14.74 6.67 -2.54
CA VAL A 290 14.30 6.57 -3.94
C VAL A 290 13.42 7.76 -4.33
N THR A 291 12.42 8.08 -3.50
CA THR A 291 11.51 9.21 -3.72
C THR A 291 12.27 10.55 -3.75
N GLY A 292 13.19 10.76 -2.79
CA GLY A 292 14.00 11.96 -2.69
C GLY A 292 14.89 12.16 -3.92
N LEU A 293 15.57 11.10 -4.38
CA LEU A 293 16.42 11.13 -5.57
C LEU A 293 15.61 11.39 -6.84
N TYR A 294 14.42 10.79 -6.98
CA TYR A 294 13.51 11.12 -8.08
C TYR A 294 13.15 12.61 -8.06
N LEU A 295 12.75 13.16 -6.90
CA LEU A 295 12.41 14.57 -6.77
C LEU A 295 13.61 15.47 -7.08
N MET A 296 14.85 15.04 -6.81
CA MET A 296 16.03 15.78 -7.26
C MET A 296 16.19 15.75 -8.78
N LEU A 297 16.02 14.59 -9.42
CA LEU A 297 16.15 14.45 -10.88
C LEU A 297 15.06 15.18 -11.67
N SER A 298 13.83 15.18 -11.15
CA SER A 298 12.64 15.59 -11.88
C SER A 298 12.28 17.07 -11.71
N ASN A 299 13.00 17.82 -10.86
CA ASN A 299 12.68 19.21 -10.51
C ASN A 299 13.83 20.19 -10.82
N SER A 300 13.49 21.47 -10.92
CA SER A 300 14.46 22.56 -11.07
C SER A 300 15.24 22.85 -9.77
N SER A 301 16.36 23.55 -9.87
CA SER A 301 17.21 23.92 -8.72
C SER A 301 16.48 24.75 -7.65
N ILE A 302 15.58 25.64 -8.05
CA ILE A 302 14.76 26.47 -7.14
C ILE A 302 13.79 25.59 -6.33
N MET A 303 13.26 24.54 -6.96
CA MET A 303 12.32 23.64 -6.33
C MET A 303 12.99 22.64 -5.39
N GLN A 304 14.17 22.14 -5.79
CA GLN A 304 15.03 21.37 -4.90
C GLN A 304 15.33 22.18 -3.63
N GLN A 305 15.61 23.47 -3.78
CA GLN A 305 15.78 24.37 -2.63
C GLN A 305 14.52 24.41 -1.78
N GLN A 306 13.32 24.60 -2.33
CA GLN A 306 12.07 24.64 -1.54
C GLN A 306 11.72 23.33 -0.83
N THR A 307 11.82 22.19 -1.51
CA THR A 307 11.47 20.86 -0.95
C THR A 307 12.42 20.43 0.18
N PHE A 308 13.65 20.95 0.18
CA PHE A 308 14.70 20.59 1.14
C PHE A 308 15.27 21.79 1.92
N TYR A 309 14.63 22.97 1.85
CA TYR A 309 15.18 24.26 2.32
C TYR A 309 15.51 24.26 3.82
N PRO A 310 14.58 23.89 4.73
CA PRO A 310 14.83 23.96 6.16
C PRO A 310 16.00 23.07 6.62
N GLU A 311 16.28 22.00 5.87
CA GLU A 311 17.29 21.00 6.21
C GLU A 311 18.63 21.23 5.49
N LEU A 312 18.62 21.84 4.29
CA LEU A 312 19.83 22.31 3.61
C LEU A 312 20.46 23.52 4.30
N GLU A 313 19.64 24.41 4.90
CA GLU A 313 20.15 25.51 5.76
C GLU A 313 20.72 25.00 7.09
N ARG A 314 20.21 23.87 7.61
CA ARG A 314 20.69 23.25 8.87
C ARG A 314 22.18 22.87 8.79
N ASP A 315 22.66 22.51 7.61
CA ASP A 315 24.07 22.19 7.35
C ASP A 315 24.90 23.42 6.94
N ALA A 316 24.26 24.57 6.72
CA ALA A 316 24.88 25.83 6.30
C ALA A 316 24.91 26.87 7.44
N GLY A 317 25.36 26.47 8.64
CA GLY A 317 26.01 27.37 9.60
C GLY A 317 25.23 28.58 10.15
N ARG A 318 23.89 28.60 10.19
CA ARG A 318 23.11 29.67 10.86
C ARG A 318 21.88 29.19 11.64
N PRO A 319 21.46 29.92 12.71
CA PRO A 319 20.32 29.55 13.53
C PRO A 319 19.00 29.98 12.90
N ILE A 320 18.05 29.05 12.86
CA ILE A 320 16.68 29.24 12.38
C ILE A 320 15.96 30.23 13.32
N ALA A 321 15.63 31.41 12.82
CA ALA A 321 14.83 32.38 13.54
C ALA A 321 13.35 31.98 13.53
N ASN A 322 12.84 31.69 14.73
CA ASN A 322 11.44 31.64 15.15
C ASN A 322 10.38 31.83 14.06
N THR A 323 9.83 30.73 13.57
CA THR A 323 8.42 30.64 13.15
C THR A 323 7.94 29.23 13.46
N GLU A 324 6.69 29.14 13.92
CA GLU A 324 5.99 27.98 14.45
C GLU A 324 5.76 26.86 13.41
N ILE A 325 6.81 26.36 12.78
CA ILE A 325 6.80 25.09 12.04
C ILE A 325 7.00 23.97 13.06
N GLN A 326 6.06 23.84 14.00
CA GLN A 326 5.96 22.63 14.79
C GLN A 326 5.32 21.54 13.92
N PHE A 327 6.01 20.39 13.84
CA PHE A 327 5.57 19.08 13.31
C PHE A 327 5.79 18.77 11.82
N LYS A 328 7.06 18.67 11.42
CA LYS A 328 7.51 17.67 10.44
C LYS A 328 8.76 16.99 11.03
N LYS A 329 8.74 15.67 11.25
CA LYS A 329 9.98 14.99 11.66
C LYS A 329 10.93 15.04 10.46
N PRO A 330 12.19 15.51 10.62
CA PRO A 330 13.15 15.42 9.54
C PRO A 330 13.37 13.96 9.17
N PHE A 331 13.83 13.71 7.95
CA PHE A 331 14.36 12.40 7.58
C PHE A 331 15.36 11.90 8.63
N SER A 332 15.51 10.58 8.72
CA SER A 332 16.66 10.03 9.44
C SER A 332 17.95 10.56 8.79
N GLU A 333 18.98 10.80 9.60
CA GLU A 333 20.28 11.28 9.13
C GLU A 333 20.86 10.37 8.03
N LYS A 334 20.57 9.07 8.14
CA LYS A 334 20.91 8.08 7.13
C LYS A 334 20.23 8.35 5.79
N VAL A 335 18.90 8.50 5.75
CA VAL A 335 18.16 8.79 4.51
C VAL A 335 18.73 10.04 3.84
N TRP A 336 19.12 11.03 4.63
CA TRP A 336 19.69 12.25 4.09
C TRP A 336 21.10 12.07 3.53
N THR A 337 21.93 11.31 4.22
CA THR A 337 23.26 10.94 3.74
C THR A 337 23.16 10.20 2.41
N ASP A 338 22.27 9.22 2.31
CA ASP A 338 22.07 8.43 1.10
C ASP A 338 21.55 9.29 -0.08
N ILE A 339 20.64 10.25 0.16
CA ILE A 339 20.19 11.19 -0.87
C ILE A 339 21.33 12.09 -1.36
N LYS A 340 22.20 12.55 -0.45
CA LYS A 340 23.37 13.39 -0.79
C LYS A 340 24.44 12.64 -1.57
N GLU A 341 24.65 11.36 -1.24
CA GLU A 341 25.55 10.48 -2.01
C GLU A 341 25.06 10.31 -3.46
N GLY A 342 23.76 10.47 -3.67
CA GLY A 342 23.16 10.51 -4.99
C GLY A 342 23.00 9.12 -5.60
N ILE A 343 22.77 9.09 -6.91
CA ILE A 343 22.56 7.85 -7.64
C ILE A 343 23.92 7.20 -7.93
N ASP A 344 24.05 5.91 -7.64
CA ASP A 344 25.27 5.16 -7.92
C ASP A 344 25.61 5.18 -9.43
N HIS A 345 26.91 5.06 -9.74
CA HIS A 345 27.40 5.21 -11.11
C HIS A 345 26.74 4.24 -12.11
N LYS A 346 26.44 3.00 -11.70
CA LYS A 346 25.84 1.98 -12.58
C LYS A 346 24.40 2.34 -12.88
N THR A 347 23.63 2.72 -11.88
CA THR A 347 22.24 3.18 -12.04
C THR A 347 22.19 4.45 -12.87
N HIS A 348 23.07 5.42 -12.61
CA HIS A 348 23.15 6.66 -13.36
C HIS A 348 23.47 6.43 -14.85
N LYS A 349 24.42 5.54 -15.16
CA LYS A 349 24.76 5.17 -16.54
C LYS A 349 23.56 4.52 -17.24
N THR A 350 22.92 3.54 -16.61
CA THR A 350 21.76 2.84 -17.17
C THR A 350 20.58 3.80 -17.40
N MET A 351 20.37 4.72 -16.46
CA MET A 351 19.35 5.77 -16.56
C MET A 351 19.59 6.68 -17.76
N ILE A 352 20.83 7.13 -18.00
CA ILE A 352 21.17 7.93 -19.18
C ILE A 352 20.94 7.12 -20.47
N GLU A 353 21.40 5.86 -20.51
CA GLU A 353 21.23 5.01 -21.69
C GLU A 353 19.74 4.79 -22.05
N MET A 354 18.89 4.52 -21.05
CA MET A 354 17.43 4.43 -21.25
C MET A 354 16.83 5.77 -21.67
N ALA A 355 17.21 6.86 -21.00
CA ALA A 355 16.71 8.20 -21.30
C ALA A 355 17.19 8.72 -22.66
N ASP A 356 18.28 8.20 -23.24
CA ASP A 356 18.72 8.55 -24.59
C ASP A 356 18.04 7.67 -25.64
N ARG A 357 17.81 6.39 -25.32
CA ARG A 357 17.19 5.40 -26.22
C ARG A 357 15.69 5.61 -26.41
N ASP A 358 14.95 5.76 -25.32
CA ASP A 358 13.48 5.68 -25.34
C ASP A 358 12.87 7.09 -25.36
N SER A 359 11.66 7.24 -25.90
CA SER A 359 10.93 8.51 -25.80
C SER A 359 10.31 8.66 -24.41
N LEU A 360 9.96 9.90 -24.03
CA LEU A 360 9.22 10.10 -22.77
C LEU A 360 7.85 9.40 -22.79
N ASP A 361 7.19 9.36 -23.95
CA ASP A 361 5.92 8.63 -24.12
C ASP A 361 6.11 7.14 -23.83
N THR A 362 7.17 6.53 -24.37
CA THR A 362 7.48 5.11 -24.13
C THR A 362 7.73 4.84 -22.65
N LEU A 363 8.58 5.64 -22.01
CA LEU A 363 8.91 5.46 -20.59
C LEU A 363 7.68 5.69 -19.69
N ALA A 364 6.85 6.69 -19.99
CA ALA A 364 5.61 6.95 -19.27
C ALA A 364 4.63 5.77 -19.39
N MET A 365 4.46 5.24 -20.61
CA MET A 365 3.63 4.07 -20.86
C MET A 365 4.13 2.84 -20.11
N GLU A 366 5.45 2.63 -20.04
CA GLU A 366 6.04 1.53 -19.27
C GLU A 366 5.80 1.70 -17.76
N ILE A 367 5.89 2.90 -17.20
CA ILE A 367 5.59 3.16 -15.77
C ILE A 367 4.14 2.82 -15.47
N VAL A 368 3.22 3.31 -16.30
CA VAL A 368 1.78 3.13 -16.08
C VAL A 368 1.36 1.68 -16.33
N ALA A 369 1.92 1.01 -17.35
CA ALA A 369 1.61 -0.39 -17.68
C ALA A 369 2.23 -1.35 -16.67
N SER A 370 3.40 -1.02 -16.16
CA SER A 370 3.99 -1.78 -15.06
C SER A 370 3.20 -1.58 -13.77
N ALA A 371 2.57 -0.42 -13.55
CA ALA A 371 1.72 -0.25 -12.38
C ALA A 371 0.42 -1.07 -12.47
N HIS A 372 -0.29 -1.12 -13.62
CA HIS A 372 -1.55 -1.89 -13.75
C HIS A 372 -1.82 -2.50 -15.15
N ALA A 373 -2.64 -3.56 -15.16
CA ALA A 373 -3.05 -4.31 -16.35
C ALA A 373 -4.22 -3.70 -17.18
N GLY A 374 -4.57 -2.43 -17.03
CA GLY A 374 -5.54 -1.83 -17.95
C GLY A 374 -5.62 -0.32 -17.90
N ILE A 375 -4.67 0.28 -18.61
CA ILE A 375 -4.70 1.67 -19.05
C ILE A 375 -5.81 1.82 -20.11
N THR A 376 -6.67 2.81 -19.92
CA THR A 376 -7.69 3.20 -20.90
C THR A 376 -7.10 4.06 -22.01
N ILE A 377 -7.76 4.08 -23.18
CA ILE A 377 -7.34 4.95 -24.30
C ILE A 377 -7.30 6.42 -23.89
N ASN A 378 -8.28 6.88 -23.11
CA ASN A 378 -8.33 8.25 -22.60
C ASN A 378 -7.13 8.58 -21.71
N GLU A 379 -6.68 7.64 -20.88
CA GLU A 379 -5.49 7.80 -20.04
C GLU A 379 -4.23 7.94 -20.91
N ILE A 380 -4.09 7.11 -21.95
CA ILE A 380 -2.98 7.21 -22.93
C ILE A 380 -3.00 8.55 -23.66
N GLU A 381 -4.16 8.99 -24.13
CA GLU A 381 -4.31 10.28 -24.82
C GLU A 381 -3.98 11.46 -23.91
N ASN A 382 -4.35 11.36 -22.62
CA ASN A 382 -3.98 12.37 -21.62
C ASN A 382 -2.48 12.41 -21.39
N ILE A 383 -1.79 11.27 -21.22
CA ILE A 383 -0.32 11.22 -21.11
C ILE A 383 0.32 11.91 -22.32
N ASN A 384 -0.04 11.48 -23.53
CA ASN A 384 0.54 11.98 -24.77
C ASN A 384 0.29 13.47 -24.98
N ARG A 385 -0.91 13.97 -24.63
CA ARG A 385 -1.23 15.41 -24.70
C ARG A 385 -0.32 16.21 -23.77
N ARG A 386 -0.07 15.72 -22.57
CA ARG A 386 0.73 16.39 -21.55
C ARG A 386 2.22 16.38 -21.88
N ILE A 387 2.75 15.29 -22.41
CA ILE A 387 4.14 15.23 -22.85
C ILE A 387 4.43 16.26 -23.95
N LYS A 388 3.45 16.52 -24.84
CA LYS A 388 3.54 17.56 -25.88
C LYS A 388 3.60 18.99 -25.34
N GLU A 389 3.19 19.24 -24.09
CA GLU A 389 3.21 20.57 -23.47
C GLU A 389 4.61 20.93 -22.90
N LEU A 390 5.47 19.93 -22.70
CA LEU A 390 6.82 20.09 -22.12
C LEU A 390 7.80 20.73 -23.11
N LYS A 391 8.78 21.50 -22.60
CA LYS A 391 9.74 22.22 -23.44
C LYS A 391 11.19 21.86 -23.13
N GLY A 392 11.97 21.62 -24.19
CA GLY A 392 13.44 21.60 -24.14
C GLY A 392 14.01 20.74 -23.00
N GLY A 393 14.65 21.39 -22.01
CA GLY A 393 15.29 20.72 -20.87
C GLY A 393 14.33 19.98 -19.93
N GLU A 394 13.05 20.33 -19.90
CA GLU A 394 12.03 19.67 -19.06
C GLU A 394 11.81 18.22 -19.50
N ILE A 395 11.77 17.98 -20.81
CA ILE A 395 11.66 16.63 -21.40
C ILE A 395 12.83 15.77 -20.92
N ARG A 396 14.06 16.30 -20.93
CA ARG A 396 15.25 15.54 -20.52
C ARG A 396 15.18 15.16 -19.04
N LEU A 397 14.81 16.08 -18.15
CA LEU A 397 14.67 15.80 -16.72
C LEU A 397 13.61 14.72 -16.45
N HIS A 398 12.48 14.78 -17.16
CA HIS A 398 11.42 13.77 -17.02
C HIS A 398 11.81 12.41 -17.59
N LYS A 399 12.58 12.36 -18.69
CA LYS A 399 13.12 11.08 -19.19
C LYS A 399 14.05 10.44 -18.18
N LEU A 400 14.92 11.22 -17.53
CA LEU A 400 15.81 10.72 -16.49
C LEU A 400 15.03 10.24 -15.26
N GLY A 401 14.06 11.02 -14.79
CA GLY A 401 13.18 10.61 -13.69
C GLY A 401 12.37 9.35 -14.00
N ALA A 402 11.81 9.24 -15.20
CA ALA A 402 11.05 8.08 -15.64
C ALA A 402 11.93 6.82 -15.76
N ALA A 403 13.11 6.95 -16.38
CA ALA A 403 14.10 5.87 -16.44
C ALA A 403 14.53 5.42 -15.04
N TYR A 404 14.73 6.36 -14.12
CA TYR A 404 15.07 6.06 -12.72
C TYR A 404 13.96 5.25 -12.02
N ILE A 405 12.69 5.65 -12.16
CA ILE A 405 11.55 4.88 -11.60
C ILE A 405 11.56 3.44 -12.12
N LEU A 406 11.74 3.24 -13.44
CA LEU A 406 11.72 1.91 -14.05
C LEU A 406 12.88 1.04 -13.54
N ILE A 407 14.08 1.61 -13.39
CA ILE A 407 15.24 0.89 -12.84
C ILE A 407 15.01 0.50 -11.38
N GLU A 408 14.55 1.43 -10.54
CA GLU A 408 14.27 1.15 -9.13
C GLU A 408 13.10 0.18 -8.95
N ARG A 409 12.15 0.17 -9.88
CA ARG A 409 11.09 -0.84 -9.94
C ARG A 409 11.63 -2.22 -10.25
N GLU A 410 12.50 -2.36 -11.24
CA GLU A 410 13.13 -3.64 -11.58
C GLU A 410 13.93 -4.19 -10.38
N LYS A 411 14.64 -3.31 -9.66
CA LYS A 411 15.32 -3.68 -8.41
C LYS A 411 14.34 -4.14 -7.33
N LEU A 412 13.22 -3.44 -7.17
CA LEU A 412 12.17 -3.79 -6.20
C LEU A 412 11.52 -5.14 -6.54
N ASP A 413 11.18 -5.38 -7.80
CA ASP A 413 10.58 -6.66 -8.25
C ASP A 413 11.57 -7.83 -8.03
N LYS A 414 12.88 -7.63 -8.29
CA LYS A 414 13.92 -8.63 -7.93
C LYS A 414 14.04 -8.86 -6.43
N HIS A 415 13.95 -7.81 -5.62
CA HIS A 415 13.94 -7.91 -4.16
C HIS A 415 12.72 -8.71 -3.68
N HIS A 416 11.54 -8.40 -4.20
CA HIS A 416 10.31 -9.15 -3.92
C HIS A 416 10.41 -10.62 -4.29
N ALA A 417 10.96 -10.95 -5.47
CA ALA A 417 11.22 -12.33 -5.86
C ALA A 417 12.14 -13.05 -4.87
N SER A 418 13.18 -12.36 -4.38
CA SER A 418 14.09 -12.88 -3.36
C SER A 418 13.40 -13.11 -2.01
N VAL A 419 12.55 -12.18 -1.54
CA VAL A 419 11.74 -12.34 -0.32
C VAL A 419 10.84 -13.58 -0.43
N VAL A 420 10.13 -13.72 -1.55
CA VAL A 420 9.26 -14.87 -1.82
C VAL A 420 10.05 -16.18 -1.82
N ALA A 421 11.20 -16.22 -2.51
CA ALA A 421 12.07 -17.39 -2.52
C ALA A 421 12.59 -17.75 -1.12
N ARG A 422 13.03 -16.76 -0.34
CA ARG A 422 13.49 -16.94 1.04
C ARG A 422 12.37 -17.49 1.93
N ALA A 423 11.15 -16.98 1.81
CA ALA A 423 10.01 -17.44 2.59
C ALA A 423 9.68 -18.92 2.34
N LEU A 424 9.71 -19.34 1.08
CA LEU A 424 9.49 -20.74 0.68
C LEU A 424 10.54 -21.71 1.25
N THR A 425 11.77 -21.23 1.48
CA THR A 425 12.85 -22.03 2.09
C THR A 425 12.90 -21.94 3.61
N THR A 426 12.46 -20.81 4.19
CA THR A 426 12.54 -20.55 5.64
C THR A 426 11.39 -21.21 6.39
N TYR A 427 10.18 -21.17 5.84
CA TYR A 427 8.99 -21.69 6.49
C TYR A 427 8.58 -23.07 5.94
N PRO A 428 8.12 -23.99 6.79
CA PRO A 428 7.66 -25.30 6.36
C PRO A 428 6.42 -25.19 5.47
N GLU A 429 6.22 -26.20 4.61
CA GLU A 429 5.00 -26.30 3.81
C GLU A 429 3.76 -26.37 4.73
N GLY A 430 2.77 -25.51 4.48
CA GLY A 430 1.58 -25.35 5.33
C GLY A 430 1.64 -24.18 6.30
N ALA A 431 2.81 -23.55 6.51
CA ALA A 431 2.91 -22.27 7.20
C ALA A 431 2.25 -21.14 6.39
N LEU A 432 1.61 -20.18 7.08
CA LEU A 432 0.93 -19.06 6.43
C LEU A 432 1.83 -18.32 5.43
N ALA A 433 3.04 -17.95 5.87
CA ALA A 433 4.01 -17.24 5.03
C ALA A 433 4.48 -18.08 3.83
N HIS A 434 4.64 -19.40 4.00
CA HIS A 434 4.97 -20.31 2.91
C HIS A 434 3.83 -20.35 1.88
N SER A 435 2.59 -20.53 2.35
CA SER A 435 1.40 -20.62 1.49
C SER A 435 1.17 -19.32 0.72
N MET A 436 1.29 -18.17 1.38
CA MET A 436 1.22 -16.86 0.71
C MET A 436 2.32 -16.72 -0.33
N ALA A 437 3.59 -17.01 0.02
CA ALA A 437 4.71 -16.94 -0.91
C ALA A 437 4.53 -17.87 -2.12
N LYS A 438 3.99 -19.07 -1.91
CA LYS A 438 3.71 -20.04 -2.99
C LYS A 438 2.71 -19.47 -3.99
N VAL A 439 1.59 -18.93 -3.50
CA VAL A 439 0.56 -18.37 -4.38
C VAL A 439 1.02 -17.08 -5.05
N ILE A 440 1.77 -16.22 -4.35
CA ILE A 440 2.42 -15.04 -4.95
C ILE A 440 3.31 -15.48 -6.12
N ARG A 441 4.18 -16.48 -5.93
CA ARG A 441 5.06 -17.00 -6.99
C ARG A 441 4.28 -17.59 -8.18
N GLU A 442 3.15 -18.25 -7.92
CA GLU A 442 2.32 -18.85 -8.97
C GLU A 442 1.53 -17.80 -9.77
N LYS A 443 1.12 -16.70 -9.12
CA LYS A 443 0.29 -15.64 -9.73
C LYS A 443 1.11 -14.47 -10.29
N PHE A 444 2.35 -14.29 -9.84
CA PHE A 444 3.23 -13.21 -10.28
C PHE A 444 4.45 -13.77 -11.01
N ALA A 445 4.63 -13.35 -12.27
CA ALA A 445 5.94 -13.35 -12.89
C ALA A 445 6.63 -12.06 -12.44
N PHE A 446 7.65 -12.19 -11.58
CA PHE A 446 8.54 -11.08 -11.24
C PHE A 446 9.53 -10.79 -12.36
#